data_AF-N6YMC4-F1
#
_entry.id   AF-N6YMC4-F1
#
_cell.length_a   1.000
_cell.length_b   1.000
_cell.length_c   1.000
_cell.angle_alpha   90.00
_cell.angle_beta   90.00
_cell.angle_gamma   90.00
#
_symmetry.space_group_name_H-M   'P 1'
#
loop_
_entity.id
_entity.type
_entity.pdbx_description
1 polymer ?
#
loop_
_entity_poly.entity_id
_entity_poly.type
_entity_poly.pdbx_seq_one_letter_code
_entity_poly.pdbx_strand_id
1 'polypeptide(L)' 'MRMMDCMDPGPRSVRGCRPIIEGPVRRTGAIGPILSVYLRDPDGNLIEVSEQISA' A
#
# COMPACT_ATOMS: atom_id res chain seq x y z
N MET A 1 -11.37 -5.78 1.50
CA MET A 1 -9.90 -5.57 1.54
C MET A 1 -9.63 -4.50 2.57
N ARG A 2 -9.66 -4.86 3.87
CA ARG A 2 -9.35 -3.89 4.93
C ARG A 2 -7.83 -3.85 5.06
N MET A 3 -7.28 -2.64 5.06
CA MET A 3 -5.86 -2.33 4.93
C MET A 3 -4.97 -2.87 6.08
N MET A 4 -5.55 -3.59 7.05
CA MET A 4 -4.89 -4.06 8.28
C MET A 4 -4.51 -5.55 8.31
N ASP A 5 -4.89 -6.36 7.32
CA ASP A 5 -4.61 -7.82 7.35
C ASP A 5 -3.14 -8.18 6.98
N CYS A 6 -2.27 -7.18 6.77
CA CYS A 6 -0.92 -7.36 6.23
C CYS A 6 0.21 -7.35 7.29
N MET A 7 -0.06 -7.43 8.60
CA MET A 7 0.98 -7.22 9.63
C MET A 7 1.04 -8.30 10.73
N ASP A 8 0.87 -9.59 10.40
CA ASP A 8 0.99 -10.67 11.40
C ASP A 8 2.09 -11.70 11.02
N PRO A 9 3.17 -11.86 11.83
CA PRO A 9 4.26 -12.81 11.56
C PRO A 9 3.99 -14.23 12.12
N GLY A 10 2.74 -14.61 12.35
CA GLY A 10 2.37 -15.92 12.91
C GLY A 10 2.36 -17.08 11.90
N PRO A 11 2.51 -18.34 12.34
CA PRO A 11 2.52 -19.54 11.48
C PRO A 11 1.14 -19.93 10.91
N ARG A 12 0.12 -19.08 11.09
CA ARG A 12 -1.23 -19.32 10.58
C ARG A 12 -1.33 -18.65 9.23
N SER A 13 -1.32 -19.45 8.17
CA SER A 13 -1.53 -19.08 6.75
C SER A 13 -2.47 -17.87 6.55
N VAL A 14 -1.93 -16.66 6.61
CA VAL A 14 -2.63 -15.43 6.19
C VAL A 14 -2.34 -15.28 4.70
N ARG A 15 -3.17 -15.91 3.87
CA ARG A 15 -3.22 -15.63 2.44
C ARG A 15 -3.69 -14.19 2.26
N GLY A 16 -2.76 -13.23 2.20
CA GLY A 16 -3.14 -11.85 1.89
C GLY A 16 -2.10 -10.77 2.09
N CYS A 17 -1.03 -11.00 2.87
CA CYS A 17 -0.02 -9.97 3.04
C CYS A 17 0.87 -9.88 1.80
N ARG A 18 0.61 -8.90 0.93
CA ARG A 18 1.52 -8.54 -0.15
C ARG A 18 2.60 -7.60 0.40
N PRO A 19 3.88 -7.81 0.04
CA PRO A 19 4.94 -6.92 0.46
C PRO A 19 4.69 -5.51 -0.10
N ILE A 20 4.72 -4.52 0.79
CA ILE A 20 4.81 -3.12 0.41
C ILE A 20 6.22 -2.90 -0.13
N ILE A 21 6.33 -2.41 -1.36
CA ILE A 21 7.61 -2.11 -1.99
C ILE A 21 8.19 -0.84 -1.37
N GLU A 22 7.34 0.17 -1.23
CA GLU A 22 7.71 1.48 -0.70
C GLU A 22 6.43 2.18 -0.20
N GLY A 23 6.47 2.80 0.99
CA GLY A 23 5.30 3.50 1.54
C GLY A 23 5.14 3.31 3.05
N PRO A 24 4.44 4.23 3.74
CA PRO A 24 3.77 5.42 3.19
C PRO A 24 4.75 6.58 2.95
N VAL A 25 4.78 7.11 1.72
CA VAL A 25 5.65 8.22 1.30
C VAL A 25 4.81 9.40 0.86
N ARG A 26 5.20 10.62 1.29
CA ARG A 26 4.55 11.84 0.82
C ARG A 26 4.96 12.15 -0.61
N ARG A 27 3.99 12.31 -1.48
CA ARG A 27 4.16 12.70 -2.89
C ARG A 27 3.28 13.90 -3.20
N THR A 28 3.52 14.51 -4.35
CA THR A 28 2.68 15.59 -4.88
C THR A 28 1.74 14.98 -5.92
N GLY A 29 0.45 14.89 -5.59
CA GLY A 29 -0.59 14.49 -6.53
C GLY A 29 -1.03 15.67 -7.41
N ALA A 30 -1.91 15.38 -8.36
CA ALA A 30 -2.39 16.36 -9.34
C ALA A 30 -3.09 17.59 -8.70
N ILE A 31 -3.71 17.41 -7.54
CA ILE A 31 -4.50 18.44 -6.86
C ILE A 31 -3.95 18.84 -5.48
N GLY A 32 -2.80 18.31 -5.07
CA GLY A 32 -2.23 18.59 -3.75
C GLY A 32 -1.37 17.45 -3.19
N PRO A 33 -0.91 17.54 -1.93
CA PRO A 33 -0.11 16.50 -1.30
C PRO A 33 -0.91 15.20 -1.12
N ILE A 34 -0.27 14.08 -1.42
CA ILE A 34 -0.83 12.74 -1.29
C ILE A 34 0.11 11.84 -0.46
N LEU A 35 -0.45 10.82 0.17
CA LEU A 35 0.31 9.74 0.80
C LEU A 35 0.23 8.51 -0.09
N SER A 36 1.35 8.10 -0.68
CA SER A 36 1.41 6.98 -1.61
C SER A 36 2.05 5.73 -1.00
N VAL A 37 1.53 4.57 -1.39
CA VAL A 37 2.05 3.22 -1.09
C VAL A 37 2.14 2.43 -2.39
N TYR A 38 3.26 1.75 -2.59
CA TYR A 38 3.56 0.95 -3.78
C TYR A 38 3.57 -0.54 -3.44
N LEU A 39 2.91 -1.36 -4.27
CA LEU A 39 2.83 -2.81 -4.10
C LEU A 39 2.84 -3.53 -5.45
N ARG A 40 3.28 -4.80 -5.45
CA ARG A 40 3.15 -5.68 -6.62
C ARG A 40 1.85 -6.49 -6.52
N ASP A 41 1.16 -6.65 -7.64
CA ASP A 41 0.16 -7.71 -7.76
C ASP A 41 0.83 -9.06 -8.11
N PRO A 42 0.09 -10.19 -8.14
CA PRO A 42 0.67 -11.51 -8.40
C PRO A 42 1.20 -11.63 -9.83
N ASP A 43 0.67 -10.80 -10.73
CA ASP A 43 1.10 -10.70 -12.12
C ASP A 43 2.35 -9.81 -12.28
N GLY A 44 2.82 -9.20 -11.19
CA GLY A 44 4.03 -8.38 -11.17
C GLY A 44 3.83 -6.94 -11.63
N ASN A 45 2.59 -6.49 -11.84
CA ASN A 45 2.25 -5.09 -12.08
C ASN A 45 2.55 -4.23 -10.86
N LEU A 46 3.06 -3.02 -11.10
CA LEU A 46 3.26 -2.03 -10.05
C LEU A 46 1.95 -1.28 -9.82
N ILE A 47 1.40 -1.39 -8.62
CA ILE A 47 0.21 -0.67 -8.19
C ILE A 47 0.63 0.42 -7.21
N GLU A 48 0.19 1.64 -7.47
CA GLU A 48 0.25 2.76 -6.53
C GLU A 48 -1.13 2.98 -5.91
N VAL A 49 -1.19 3.02 -4.59
CA VAL A 49 -2.36 3.41 -3.81
C VAL A 49 -2.03 4.71 -3.10
N SER A 50 -2.80 5.77 -3.39
CA SER A 50 -2.56 7.09 -2.82
C SER A 50 -3.81 7.66 -2.13
N GLU A 51 -3.62 8.31 -0.99
CA GLU A 51 -4.67 9.05 -0.28
C GLU A 51 -4.41 10.56 -0.35
N GLN A 52 -5.44 11.36 -0.62
CA GLN A 52 -5.34 12.82 -0.56
C GLN A 52 -5.26 13.29 0.88
N ILE A 53 -4.21 14.04 1.20
CA ILE A 53 -4.07 14.66 2.50
C ILE A 53 -4.71 16.04 2.41
N SER A 54 -6.03 16.09 2.63
CA SER A 54 -6.69 17.38 2.91
C SER A 54 -6.19 17.87 4.26
N ALA A 55 -5.74 19.12 4.30
CA ALA A 55 -5.41 19.80 5.55
C ALA A 55 -6.65 19.97 6.44
#